data_AF-S0ARV2-F1
#
_entry.id   AF-S0ARV2-F1
#
_cell.length_a   1.000
_cell.length_b   1.000
_cell.length_c   1.000
_cell.angle_alpha   90.00
_cell.angle_beta   90.00
_cell.angle_gamma   90.00
#
_symmetry.space_group_name_H-M   'P 1'
#
loop_
_entity.id
_entity.type
_entity.pdbx_description
1 polymer ?
#
loop_
_entity_poly.entity_id
_entity_poly.type
_entity_poly.pdbx_seq_one_letter_code
_entity_poly.pdbx_strand_id
1 'polypeptide(L)'
;MHSGKMMENIYIITHYKKIMQARKFLTDHNRIFIPLISILYSLMIFTISLFYAFLILLIFSIPVVIFLLMHFFGMYRFKPRLFGGIVILLVVLMISAGIYSTYVYDLNGVTTSDINGTSLKTSITPFSGVDHNYNITITTNYTGSLNNSYLYIYSSGIYNKTVHYSNLNHTKNGNITTMYYDTKLPSGLYDTNYTINKTLTITSAGPVNVPRLTFYEFYVFALADKYIASIGVMYIAGIVAAYFFSKKNLAGK
;
A
#
# COMPACT_ATOMS: atom_id res chain seq x y z
N MET A 1 -21.20 57.33 1.59
CA MET A 1 -20.20 56.46 2.23
C MET A 1 -20.73 55.52 3.34
N HIS A 2 -22.01 55.59 3.75
CA HIS A 2 -22.55 54.71 4.83
C HIS A 2 -23.17 53.38 4.36
N SER A 3 -23.51 53.23 3.08
CA SER A 3 -24.17 52.01 2.55
C SER A 3 -23.24 50.78 2.48
N GLY A 4 -21.94 50.97 2.23
CA GLY A 4 -20.97 49.87 2.13
C GLY A 4 -20.76 49.08 3.43
N LYS A 5 -20.70 49.76 4.58
CA LYS A 5 -20.52 49.12 5.90
C LYS A 5 -21.73 48.26 6.33
N MET A 6 -22.92 48.57 5.83
CA MET A 6 -24.14 47.83 6.18
C MET A 6 -24.23 46.50 5.42
N MET A 7 -23.88 46.50 4.13
CA MET A 7 -23.85 45.27 3.31
C MET A 7 -22.73 44.31 3.76
N GLU A 8 -21.58 44.83 4.18
CA GLU A 8 -20.47 44.03 4.71
C GLU A 8 -20.86 43.30 6.01
N ASN A 9 -21.55 43.99 6.93
CA ASN A 9 -22.04 43.38 8.17
C ASN A 9 -23.11 42.29 7.94
N ILE A 10 -24.02 42.49 6.98
CA ILE A 10 -25.03 41.47 6.63
C ILE A 10 -24.35 40.23 6.05
N TYR A 11 -23.34 40.39 5.18
CA TYR A 11 -22.60 39.27 4.62
C TYR A 11 -21.89 38.45 5.71
N ILE A 12 -21.21 39.13 6.65
CA ILE A 12 -20.53 38.50 7.78
C ILE A 12 -21.53 37.70 8.63
N ILE A 13 -22.66 38.30 9.03
CA ILE A 13 -23.67 37.63 9.88
C ILE A 13 -24.26 36.40 9.17
N THR A 14 -24.56 36.51 7.88
CA THR A 14 -25.14 35.41 7.10
C THR A 14 -24.14 34.26 6.91
N HIS A 15 -22.87 34.59 6.71
CA HIS A 15 -21.78 33.62 6.59
C HIS A 15 -21.53 32.89 7.92
N TYR A 16 -21.49 33.62 9.04
CA TYR A 16 -21.39 33.03 10.38
C TYR A 16 -22.57 32.11 10.71
N LYS A 17 -23.80 32.48 10.33
CA LYS A 17 -25.00 31.66 10.56
C LYS A 17 -24.94 30.35 9.78
N LYS A 18 -24.44 30.36 8.54
CA LYS A 18 -24.21 29.15 7.73
C LYS A 18 -23.15 28.23 8.34
N ILE A 19 -22.01 28.79 8.80
CA ILE A 19 -20.95 28.02 9.48
C ILE A 19 -21.48 27.38 10.77
N MET A 20 -22.28 28.12 11.53
CA MET A 20 -22.86 27.64 12.79
C MET A 20 -23.91 26.53 12.56
N GLN A 21 -24.72 26.63 11.50
CA GLN A 21 -25.65 25.58 11.07
C GLN A 21 -24.92 24.31 10.58
N ALA A 22 -23.87 24.45 9.77
CA ALA A 22 -23.07 23.33 9.30
C ALA A 22 -22.37 22.60 10.46
N ARG A 23 -21.81 23.35 11.41
CA ARG A 23 -21.20 22.79 12.62
C ARG A 23 -22.22 22.01 13.46
N LYS A 24 -23.41 22.58 13.65
CA LYS A 24 -24.50 21.94 14.41
C LYS A 24 -24.95 20.64 13.76
N PHE A 25 -25.15 20.64 12.44
CA PHE A 25 -25.50 19.45 11.65
C PHE A 25 -24.45 18.33 11.79
N LEU A 26 -23.16 18.67 11.72
CA LEU A 26 -22.05 17.72 11.89
C LEU A 26 -21.98 17.14 13.29
N THR A 27 -22.28 17.93 14.34
CA THR A 27 -22.37 17.41 15.71
C THR A 27 -23.58 16.50 15.91
N ASP A 28 -24.72 16.81 15.31
CA ASP A 28 -25.96 16.05 15.47
C ASP A 28 -25.87 14.67 14.77
N HIS A 29 -25.09 14.56 13.70
CA HIS A 29 -24.87 13.32 12.93
C HIS A 29 -23.46 12.73 13.09
N ASN A 30 -22.75 13.15 14.14
CA ASN A 30 -21.33 12.85 14.34
C ASN A 30 -21.00 11.34 14.35
N ARG A 31 -21.96 10.49 14.72
CA ARG A 31 -21.79 9.02 14.76
C ARG A 31 -21.52 8.40 13.39
N ILE A 32 -21.98 9.02 12.30
CA ILE A 32 -21.83 8.51 10.93
C ILE A 32 -20.78 9.32 10.16
N PHE A 33 -20.81 10.65 10.28
CA PHE A 33 -19.87 11.50 9.55
C PHE A 33 -18.42 11.34 9.99
N ILE A 34 -18.15 11.15 11.30
CA ILE A 34 -16.78 11.00 11.78
C ILE A 34 -16.11 9.76 11.19
N PRO A 35 -16.72 8.55 11.25
CA PRO A 35 -16.17 7.39 10.57
C PRO A 35 -15.95 7.61 9.08
N LEU A 36 -16.94 8.15 8.37
CA LEU A 36 -16.87 8.34 6.92
C LEU A 36 -15.71 9.28 6.53
N ILE A 37 -15.60 10.44 7.19
CA ILE A 37 -14.51 11.41 6.92
C ILE A 37 -13.16 10.80 7.28
N SER A 38 -13.06 10.06 8.39
CA SER A 38 -11.83 9.41 8.80
C SER A 38 -11.36 8.36 7.78
N ILE A 39 -12.29 7.57 7.25
CA ILE A 39 -12.01 6.60 6.17
C ILE A 39 -11.49 7.35 4.93
N LEU A 40 -12.21 8.38 4.48
CA LEU A 40 -11.83 9.15 3.28
C LEU A 40 -10.43 9.76 3.39
N TYR A 41 -10.11 10.43 4.51
CA TYR A 41 -8.79 11.02 4.72
C TYR A 41 -7.69 9.96 4.81
N SER A 42 -7.96 8.83 5.47
CA SER A 42 -6.99 7.73 5.58
C SER A 42 -6.71 7.09 4.21
N LEU A 43 -7.74 6.90 3.39
CA LEU A 43 -7.60 6.39 2.03
C LEU A 43 -6.85 7.37 1.11
N MET A 44 -7.08 8.67 1.27
CA MET A 44 -6.32 9.70 0.55
C MET A 44 -4.82 9.63 0.91
N ILE A 45 -4.49 9.57 2.21
CA ILE A 45 -3.11 9.40 2.71
C ILE A 45 -2.48 8.13 2.13
N PHE A 46 -3.19 7.01 2.19
CA PHE A 46 -2.73 5.74 1.64
C PHE A 46 -2.47 5.83 0.13
N THR A 47 -3.40 6.39 -0.63
CA THR A 47 -3.29 6.49 -2.09
C THR A 47 -2.11 7.38 -2.50
N ILE A 48 -1.91 8.52 -1.84
CA ILE A 48 -0.76 9.40 -2.06
C ILE A 48 0.56 8.67 -1.77
N SER A 49 0.58 7.84 -0.71
CA SER A 49 1.79 7.07 -0.34
C SER A 49 2.19 6.01 -1.37
N LEU A 50 1.25 5.54 -2.22
CA LEU A 50 1.56 4.57 -3.29
C LEU A 50 2.31 5.20 -4.46
N PHE A 51 2.03 6.47 -4.79
CA PHE A 51 2.65 7.15 -5.93
C PHE A 51 4.08 7.63 -5.64
N TYR A 52 4.43 7.82 -4.36
CA TYR A 52 5.72 8.37 -3.96
C TYR A 52 6.39 7.44 -2.96
N ALA A 53 7.42 6.70 -3.40
CA ALA A 53 8.11 5.71 -2.57
C ALA A 53 8.65 6.29 -1.24
N PHE A 54 9.10 7.55 -1.22
CA PHE A 54 9.56 8.22 0.01
C PHE A 54 8.42 8.58 0.98
N LEU A 55 7.17 8.61 0.52
CA LEU A 55 5.98 8.86 1.34
C LEU A 55 5.37 7.59 1.93
N ILE A 56 5.98 6.41 1.76
CA ILE A 56 5.41 5.17 2.33
C ILE A 56 5.28 5.23 3.87
N LEU A 57 6.15 6.00 4.53
CA LEU A 57 6.06 6.27 5.97
C LEU A 57 4.81 7.08 6.37
N LEU A 58 4.18 7.77 5.43
CA LEU A 58 2.94 8.54 5.65
C LEU A 58 1.80 7.63 6.13
N ILE A 59 1.82 6.34 5.81
CA ILE A 59 0.83 5.35 6.27
C ILE A 59 0.77 5.30 7.81
N PHE A 60 1.90 5.51 8.50
CA PHE A 60 1.93 5.56 9.98
C PHE A 60 1.24 6.80 10.58
N SER A 61 0.90 7.80 9.75
CA SER A 61 0.09 8.95 10.19
C SER A 61 -1.41 8.64 10.29
N ILE A 62 -1.90 7.55 9.66
CA ILE A 62 -3.32 7.19 9.63
C ILE A 62 -3.93 7.11 11.05
N PRO A 63 -3.35 6.40 12.04
CA PRO A 63 -3.84 6.40 13.42
C PRO A 63 -3.99 7.79 14.01
N VAL A 64 -3.01 8.66 13.78
CA VAL A 64 -2.96 10.01 14.32
C VAL A 64 -4.07 10.85 13.72
N VAL A 65 -4.28 10.75 12.40
CA VAL A 65 -5.34 11.48 11.70
C VAL A 65 -6.72 11.03 12.16
N ILE A 66 -6.96 9.72 12.27
CA ILE A 66 -8.23 9.19 12.81
C ILE A 66 -8.46 9.74 14.23
N PHE A 67 -7.44 9.71 15.08
CA PHE A 67 -7.54 10.24 16.44
C PHE A 67 -7.85 11.74 16.46
N LEU A 68 -7.15 12.55 15.65
CA LEU A 68 -7.34 13.99 15.57
C LEU A 68 -8.72 14.36 15.03
N LEU A 69 -9.23 13.64 14.03
CA LEU A 69 -10.58 13.84 13.51
C LEU A 69 -11.63 13.53 14.58
N MET A 70 -11.52 12.40 15.27
CA MET A 70 -12.41 12.09 16.41
C MET A 70 -12.33 13.14 17.51
N HIS A 71 -11.15 13.72 17.75
CA HIS A 71 -10.98 14.80 18.70
C HIS A 71 -11.67 16.09 18.25
N PHE A 72 -11.41 16.52 17.02
CA PHE A 72 -11.96 17.74 16.44
C PHE A 72 -13.50 17.74 16.41
N PHE A 73 -14.10 16.60 16.09
CA PHE A 73 -15.57 16.45 16.05
C PHE A 73 -16.20 16.15 17.43
N GLY A 74 -15.43 16.25 18.52
CA GLY A 74 -15.96 16.25 19.88
C GLY A 74 -16.25 14.88 20.47
N MET A 75 -15.74 13.79 19.88
CA MET A 75 -15.92 12.44 20.40
C MET A 75 -14.92 12.15 21.52
N TYR A 76 -15.03 12.80 22.69
CA TYR A 76 -13.99 12.74 23.74
C TYR A 76 -13.97 11.47 24.60
N ARG A 77 -15.05 10.70 24.59
CA ARG A 77 -15.19 9.53 25.46
C ARG A 77 -14.27 8.40 24.97
N PHE A 78 -13.63 7.71 25.92
CA PHE A 78 -12.69 6.62 25.64
C PHE A 78 -13.32 5.48 24.82
N LYS A 79 -14.46 4.91 25.29
CA LYS A 79 -15.09 3.76 24.64
C LYS A 79 -15.47 4.02 23.17
N PRO A 80 -16.18 5.12 22.82
CA PRO A 80 -16.48 5.44 21.42
C PRO A 80 -15.25 5.62 20.53
N ARG A 81 -14.17 6.25 21.04
CA ARG A 81 -12.92 6.38 20.29
C ARG A 81 -12.29 5.02 20.00
N LEU A 82 -12.14 4.20 21.04
CA LEU A 82 -11.51 2.90 20.91
C LEU A 82 -12.24 2.02 19.90
N PHE A 83 -13.53 1.79 20.08
CA PHE A 83 -14.30 0.92 19.19
C PHE A 83 -14.49 1.53 17.80
N GLY A 84 -14.82 2.82 17.72
CA GLY A 84 -15.00 3.51 16.45
C GLY A 84 -13.72 3.52 15.62
N GLY A 85 -12.57 3.73 16.25
CA GLY A 85 -11.29 3.79 15.57
C GLY A 85 -10.81 2.43 15.07
N ILE A 86 -11.01 1.38 15.86
CA ILE A 86 -10.70 0.01 15.43
C ILE A 86 -11.54 -0.35 14.20
N VAL A 87 -12.85 -0.03 14.20
CA VAL A 87 -13.71 -0.26 13.03
C VAL A 87 -13.23 0.53 11.81
N ILE A 88 -12.90 1.81 11.98
CA ILE A 88 -12.35 2.64 10.88
C ILE A 88 -11.05 2.04 10.34
N LEU A 89 -10.13 1.63 11.21
CA LEU A 89 -8.85 1.03 10.82
C LEU A 89 -9.06 -0.26 10.03
N LEU A 90 -9.98 -1.13 10.45
CA LEU A 90 -10.32 -2.36 9.72
C LEU A 90 -10.89 -2.06 8.33
N VAL A 91 -11.83 -1.11 8.23
CA VAL A 91 -12.43 -0.73 6.95
C VAL A 91 -11.39 -0.10 6.02
N VAL A 92 -10.56 0.81 6.53
CA VAL A 92 -9.46 1.41 5.77
C VAL A 92 -8.51 0.32 5.27
N LEU A 93 -8.14 -0.64 6.12
CA LEU A 93 -7.25 -1.73 5.73
C LEU A 93 -7.82 -2.57 4.59
N MET A 94 -9.10 -2.97 4.67
CA MET A 94 -9.74 -3.76 3.62
C MET A 94 -9.77 -3.01 2.27
N ILE A 95 -10.16 -1.73 2.30
CA ILE A 95 -10.24 -0.93 1.07
C ILE A 95 -8.83 -0.64 0.52
N SER A 96 -7.87 -0.30 1.38
CA SER A 96 -6.46 -0.12 1.01
C SER A 96 -5.85 -1.37 0.38
N ALA A 97 -6.14 -2.55 0.93
CA ALA A 97 -5.74 -3.82 0.34
C ALA A 97 -6.36 -4.03 -1.05
N GLY A 98 -7.62 -3.64 -1.24
CA GLY A 98 -8.32 -3.70 -2.54
C GLY A 98 -7.67 -2.80 -3.59
N ILE A 99 -7.37 -1.56 -3.22
CA ILE A 99 -6.68 -0.60 -4.08
C ILE A 99 -5.29 -1.12 -4.46
N TYR A 100 -4.51 -1.55 -3.46
CA TYR A 100 -3.13 -1.97 -3.68
C TYR A 100 -3.03 -3.28 -4.45
N SER A 101 -3.84 -4.28 -4.12
CA SER A 101 -3.87 -5.55 -4.86
C SER A 101 -4.30 -5.34 -6.31
N THR A 102 -5.28 -4.49 -6.59
CA THR A 102 -5.67 -4.16 -7.96
C THR A 102 -4.53 -3.48 -8.71
N TYR A 103 -3.88 -2.49 -8.08
CA TYR A 103 -2.73 -1.79 -8.65
C TYR A 103 -1.61 -2.77 -9.02
N VAL A 104 -1.24 -3.67 -8.09
CA VAL A 104 -0.17 -4.64 -8.32
C VAL A 104 -0.57 -5.69 -9.36
N TYR A 105 -1.79 -6.21 -9.32
CA TYR A 105 -2.27 -7.24 -10.24
C TYR A 105 -2.24 -6.77 -11.70
N ASP A 106 -2.41 -5.46 -11.93
CA ASP A 106 -2.44 -4.85 -13.25
C ASP A 106 -1.07 -4.28 -13.70
N LEU A 107 0.01 -4.57 -12.95
CA LEU A 107 1.38 -4.22 -13.37
C LEU A 107 1.82 -5.03 -14.58
N ASN A 108 2.79 -4.48 -15.32
CA ASN A 108 3.37 -5.08 -16.51
C ASN A 108 4.48 -6.12 -16.24
N GLY A 109 4.74 -6.46 -14.98
CA GLY A 109 5.73 -7.47 -14.60
C GLY A 109 7.17 -7.15 -14.96
N VAL A 110 7.52 -5.86 -15.07
CA VAL A 110 8.88 -5.42 -15.40
C VAL A 110 9.62 -4.97 -14.15
N THR A 111 10.83 -5.48 -13.95
CA THR A 111 11.76 -5.00 -12.93
C THR A 111 13.09 -4.67 -13.58
N THR A 112 13.69 -3.55 -13.20
CA THR A 112 15.01 -3.12 -13.67
C THR A 112 15.92 -2.82 -12.49
N SER A 113 17.19 -3.19 -12.62
CA SER A 113 18.23 -2.87 -11.66
C SER A 113 19.53 -2.57 -12.41
N ASP A 114 20.32 -1.65 -11.87
CA ASP A 114 21.70 -1.45 -12.29
C ASP A 114 22.60 -1.79 -11.11
N ILE A 115 23.41 -2.83 -11.26
CA ILE A 115 24.30 -3.34 -10.22
C ILE A 115 25.73 -3.26 -10.76
N ASN A 116 26.53 -2.35 -10.21
CA ASN A 116 27.93 -2.15 -10.60
C ASN A 116 28.12 -1.90 -12.12
N GLY A 117 27.23 -1.13 -12.76
CA GLY A 117 27.27 -0.85 -14.20
C GLY A 117 26.71 -1.98 -15.07
N THR A 118 26.22 -3.06 -14.45
CA THR A 118 25.50 -4.12 -15.13
C THR A 118 24.00 -3.85 -15.02
N SER A 119 23.38 -3.50 -16.15
CA SER A 119 21.93 -3.41 -16.28
C SER A 119 21.33 -4.80 -16.33
N LEU A 120 20.34 -5.03 -15.48
CA LEU A 120 19.50 -6.22 -15.42
C LEU A 120 18.04 -5.79 -15.54
N LYS A 121 17.33 -6.44 -16.45
CA LYS A 121 15.89 -6.28 -16.61
C LYS A 121 15.24 -7.65 -16.63
N THR A 122 14.25 -7.84 -15.77
CA THR A 122 13.36 -9.00 -15.82
C THR A 122 11.99 -8.52 -16.31
N SER A 123 11.36 -9.30 -17.18
CA SER A 123 10.01 -9.05 -17.68
C SER A 123 9.23 -10.35 -17.63
N ILE A 124 8.03 -10.32 -17.07
CA ILE A 124 7.17 -11.50 -16.90
C ILE A 124 5.90 -11.26 -17.69
N THR A 125 5.57 -12.14 -18.63
CA THR A 125 4.42 -11.97 -19.51
C THR A 125 3.64 -13.28 -19.69
N PRO A 126 2.32 -13.29 -19.43
CA PRO A 126 1.57 -12.25 -18.72
C PRO A 126 2.06 -12.11 -17.27
N PHE A 127 1.86 -10.95 -16.63
CA PHE A 127 2.24 -10.80 -15.22
C PHE A 127 1.29 -11.55 -14.28
N SER A 128 -0.01 -11.43 -14.56
CA SER A 128 -1.10 -11.96 -13.74
C SER A 128 -2.14 -12.70 -14.59
N GLY A 129 -2.90 -13.61 -13.96
CA GLY A 129 -3.93 -14.40 -14.64
C GLY A 129 -4.18 -15.74 -13.97
N VAL A 130 -4.95 -16.59 -14.65
CA VAL A 130 -5.24 -17.98 -14.24
C VAL A 130 -4.90 -18.94 -15.37
N ASP A 131 -4.11 -19.98 -15.09
CA ASP A 131 -3.74 -21.04 -16.03
C ASP A 131 -2.98 -20.56 -17.28
N HIS A 132 -2.15 -19.54 -17.13
CA HIS A 132 -1.35 -19.01 -18.24
C HIS A 132 -0.01 -19.76 -18.38
N ASN A 133 0.48 -19.82 -19.61
CA ASN A 133 1.88 -20.06 -19.86
C ASN A 133 2.61 -18.73 -19.68
N TYR A 134 3.60 -18.72 -18.80
CA TYR A 134 4.39 -17.54 -18.47
C TYR A 134 5.70 -17.56 -19.24
N ASN A 135 6.06 -16.43 -19.82
CA ASN A 135 7.39 -16.18 -20.33
C ASN A 135 8.13 -15.26 -19.36
N ILE A 136 9.22 -15.76 -18.79
CA ILE A 136 10.15 -14.97 -17.98
C ILE A 136 11.32 -14.61 -18.88
N THR A 137 11.41 -13.33 -19.23
CA THR A 137 12.48 -12.75 -20.03
C THR A 137 13.46 -12.04 -19.12
N ILE A 138 14.75 -12.32 -19.26
CA ILE A 138 15.83 -11.60 -18.59
C ILE A 138 16.74 -10.96 -19.64
N THR A 139 16.96 -9.66 -19.55
CA THR A 139 17.90 -8.92 -20.40
C THR A 139 19.05 -8.38 -19.54
N THR A 140 20.28 -8.57 -20.00
CA THR A 140 21.48 -8.07 -19.33
C THR A 140 22.52 -7.54 -20.30
N ASN A 141 23.28 -6.52 -19.89
CA ASN A 141 24.48 -6.07 -20.59
C ASN A 141 25.78 -6.69 -20.02
N TYR A 142 25.68 -7.69 -19.14
CA TYR A 142 26.83 -8.36 -18.53
C TYR A 142 27.70 -9.02 -19.60
N THR A 143 29.00 -8.70 -19.62
CA THR A 143 29.96 -9.16 -20.63
C THR A 143 30.76 -10.40 -20.20
N GLY A 144 30.70 -10.78 -18.92
CA GLY A 144 31.36 -11.97 -18.40
C GLY A 144 30.64 -13.28 -18.72
N SER A 145 31.15 -14.40 -18.21
CA SER A 145 30.54 -15.73 -18.41
C SER A 145 29.20 -15.86 -17.67
N LEU A 146 28.19 -16.34 -18.38
CA LEU A 146 26.85 -16.61 -17.83
C LEU A 146 26.65 -18.08 -17.43
N ASN A 147 27.66 -18.94 -17.57
CA ASN A 147 27.49 -20.39 -17.35
C ASN A 147 27.07 -20.77 -15.92
N ASN A 148 27.43 -19.95 -14.93
CA ASN A 148 27.06 -20.12 -13.54
C ASN A 148 25.80 -19.34 -13.15
N SER A 149 25.09 -18.78 -14.12
CA SER A 149 23.87 -18.02 -13.88
C SER A 149 22.66 -18.94 -13.83
N TYR A 150 21.65 -18.54 -13.06
CA TYR A 150 20.42 -19.30 -12.93
C TYR A 150 19.22 -18.40 -12.61
N LEU A 151 18.05 -18.84 -13.07
CA LEU A 151 16.76 -18.33 -12.67
C LEU A 151 16.18 -19.23 -11.58
N TYR A 152 15.81 -18.65 -10.45
CA TYR A 152 15.10 -19.33 -9.38
C TYR A 152 13.68 -18.80 -9.27
N ILE A 153 12.70 -19.69 -9.44
CA ILE A 153 11.27 -19.38 -9.37
C ILE A 153 10.73 -20.06 -8.13
N TYR A 154 10.11 -19.30 -7.24
CA TYR A 154 9.64 -19.83 -5.97
C TYR A 154 8.30 -19.25 -5.54
N SER A 155 7.54 -20.08 -4.84
CA SER A 155 6.29 -19.75 -4.16
C SER A 155 6.30 -20.47 -2.82
N SER A 156 6.12 -19.72 -1.74
CA SER A 156 6.24 -20.23 -0.38
C SER A 156 5.35 -21.45 -0.15
N GLY A 157 5.96 -22.61 0.13
CA GLY A 157 5.26 -23.87 0.40
C GLY A 157 4.58 -24.55 -0.80
N ILE A 158 4.66 -23.99 -2.01
CA ILE A 158 3.94 -24.50 -3.19
C ILE A 158 4.90 -25.01 -4.26
N TYR A 159 5.95 -24.25 -4.58
CA TYR A 159 6.77 -24.52 -5.76
C TYR A 159 8.15 -23.91 -5.63
N ASN A 160 9.19 -24.66 -5.97
CA ASN A 160 10.56 -24.16 -6.06
C ASN A 160 11.23 -24.80 -7.28
N LYS A 161 11.76 -23.98 -8.20
CA LYS A 161 12.50 -24.47 -9.36
C LYS A 161 13.70 -23.59 -9.68
N THR A 162 14.84 -24.24 -9.88
CA THR A 162 16.06 -23.61 -10.39
C THR A 162 16.27 -24.01 -11.84
N VAL A 163 16.49 -23.02 -12.70
CA VAL A 163 16.75 -23.18 -14.13
C VAL A 163 18.10 -22.56 -14.43
N HIS A 164 19.09 -23.39 -14.75
CA HIS A 164 20.42 -22.94 -15.12
C HIS A 164 20.43 -22.28 -16.50
N TYR A 165 21.38 -21.37 -16.72
CA TYR A 165 21.56 -20.67 -17.99
C TYR A 165 21.61 -21.60 -19.21
N SER A 166 22.23 -22.78 -19.08
CA SER A 166 22.30 -23.80 -20.15
C SER A 166 20.92 -24.27 -20.63
N ASN A 167 19.89 -24.13 -19.80
CA ASN A 167 18.53 -24.57 -20.08
C ASN A 167 17.62 -23.40 -20.49
N LEU A 168 18.16 -22.18 -20.60
CA LEU A 168 17.45 -20.99 -21.05
C LEU A 168 17.69 -20.78 -22.54
N ASN A 169 16.60 -20.53 -23.26
CA ASN A 169 16.71 -20.00 -24.61
C ASN A 169 17.34 -18.61 -24.53
N HIS A 170 18.27 -18.28 -25.41
CA HIS A 170 18.92 -16.98 -25.36
C HIS A 170 19.31 -16.45 -26.73
N THR A 171 19.32 -15.13 -26.84
CA THR A 171 19.81 -14.39 -28.00
C THR A 171 20.82 -13.35 -27.53
N LYS A 172 21.79 -13.04 -28.37
CA LYS A 172 22.80 -12.02 -28.09
C LYS A 172 22.82 -11.01 -29.23
N ASN A 173 22.66 -9.74 -28.89
CA ASN A 173 22.76 -8.62 -29.82
C ASN A 173 23.77 -7.60 -29.28
N GLY A 174 24.98 -7.62 -29.84
CA GLY A 174 26.12 -6.86 -29.31
C GLY A 174 26.45 -7.27 -27.87
N ASN A 175 26.45 -6.31 -26.95
CA ASN A 175 26.72 -6.53 -25.53
C ASN A 175 25.47 -6.93 -24.73
N ILE A 176 24.30 -6.98 -25.36
CA ILE A 176 23.04 -7.31 -24.69
C ILE A 176 22.74 -8.79 -24.92
N THR A 177 22.56 -9.52 -23.83
CA THR A 177 22.07 -10.91 -23.84
C THR A 177 20.64 -10.92 -23.32
N THR A 178 19.73 -11.52 -24.07
CA THR A 178 18.34 -11.76 -23.63
C THR A 178 18.10 -13.24 -23.49
N MET A 179 17.57 -13.66 -22.35
CA MET A 179 17.25 -15.03 -22.00
C MET A 179 15.75 -15.17 -21.80
N TYR A 180 15.18 -16.30 -22.18
CA TYR A 180 13.76 -16.59 -22.15
C TYR A 180 13.51 -17.96 -21.52
N TYR A 181 12.48 -18.02 -20.69
CA TYR A 181 12.02 -19.26 -20.10
C TYR A 181 10.50 -19.31 -20.12
N ASP A 182 9.97 -20.21 -20.95
CA ASP A 182 8.54 -20.49 -21.04
C ASP A 182 8.19 -21.60 -20.04
N THR A 183 7.19 -21.33 -19.19
CA THR A 183 6.81 -22.27 -18.15
C THR A 183 5.33 -22.18 -17.80
N LYS A 184 4.75 -23.33 -17.47
CA LYS A 184 3.42 -23.42 -16.86
C LYS A 184 3.61 -23.65 -15.37
N LEU A 185 3.06 -22.75 -14.57
CA LEU A 185 3.17 -22.81 -13.11
C LEU A 185 1.84 -23.30 -12.52
N PRO A 186 1.86 -24.02 -11.39
CA PRO A 186 0.64 -24.29 -10.63
C PRO A 186 0.02 -22.98 -10.10
N SER A 187 -1.19 -23.05 -9.55
CA SER A 187 -1.79 -21.85 -8.96
C SER A 187 -0.98 -21.36 -7.75
N GLY A 188 -0.69 -20.07 -7.69
CA GLY A 188 0.13 -19.50 -6.63
C GLY A 188 0.64 -18.09 -6.91
N LEU A 189 1.30 -17.52 -5.91
CA LEU A 189 2.03 -16.24 -5.99
C LEU A 189 3.51 -16.55 -6.04
N TYR A 190 4.20 -16.03 -7.04
CA TYR A 190 5.60 -16.35 -7.26
C TYR A 190 6.48 -15.12 -7.11
N ASP A 191 7.71 -15.38 -6.73
CA ASP A 191 8.83 -14.47 -6.88
C ASP A 191 9.89 -15.14 -7.76
N THR A 192 10.67 -14.32 -8.46
CA THR A 192 11.74 -14.77 -9.33
C THR A 192 13.04 -14.08 -8.95
N ASN A 193 14.10 -14.86 -8.79
CA ASN A 193 15.46 -14.37 -8.58
C ASN A 193 16.29 -14.81 -9.78
N TYR A 194 16.85 -13.86 -10.52
CA TYR A 194 17.86 -14.17 -11.50
C TYR A 194 19.24 -13.77 -10.97
N THR A 195 20.13 -14.74 -10.87
CA THR A 195 21.48 -14.55 -10.36
C THR A 195 22.50 -14.79 -11.47
N ILE A 196 23.31 -13.77 -11.77
CA ILE A 196 24.46 -13.87 -12.66
C ILE A 196 25.69 -14.27 -11.86
N ASN A 197 26.35 -15.34 -12.32
CA ASN A 197 27.63 -15.82 -11.80
C ASN A 197 27.70 -15.85 -10.25
N LYS A 198 26.58 -16.25 -9.61
CA LYS A 198 26.40 -16.36 -8.15
C LYS A 198 26.53 -15.06 -7.33
N THR A 199 26.65 -13.88 -7.94
CA THR A 199 26.92 -12.63 -7.21
C THR A 199 25.92 -11.52 -7.50
N LEU A 200 25.58 -11.27 -8.77
CA LEU A 200 24.65 -10.21 -9.15
C LEU A 200 23.24 -10.79 -9.20
N THR A 201 22.35 -10.35 -8.32
CA THR A 201 20.98 -10.88 -8.26
C THR A 201 19.97 -9.76 -8.44
N ILE A 202 18.99 -10.00 -9.31
CA ILE A 202 17.77 -9.21 -9.40
C ILE A 202 16.60 -10.05 -8.89
N THR A 203 15.79 -9.45 -8.02
CA THR A 203 14.54 -10.04 -7.52
C THR A 203 13.38 -9.32 -8.17
N SER A 204 12.44 -10.10 -8.70
CA SER A 204 11.24 -9.62 -9.37
C SER A 204 10.03 -10.33 -8.77
N ALA A 205 9.03 -9.54 -8.39
CA ALA A 205 7.74 -10.08 -7.98
C ALA A 205 7.01 -10.68 -9.18
N GLY A 206 6.18 -11.68 -8.93
CA GLY A 206 5.41 -12.39 -9.94
C GLY A 206 6.19 -13.56 -10.59
N PRO A 207 5.53 -14.35 -11.46
CA PRO A 207 4.15 -14.19 -11.93
C PRO A 207 3.07 -14.44 -10.86
N VAL A 208 1.86 -13.96 -11.11
CA VAL A 208 0.67 -14.19 -10.27
C VAL A 208 -0.27 -15.14 -11.00
N ASN A 209 -0.38 -16.38 -10.52
CA ASN A 209 -1.25 -17.42 -11.11
C ASN A 209 -2.43 -17.75 -10.19
N VAL A 210 -3.23 -16.75 -9.86
CA VAL A 210 -4.45 -16.89 -9.06
C VAL A 210 -5.50 -15.89 -9.56
N PRO A 211 -6.80 -16.14 -9.36
CA PRO A 211 -7.82 -15.15 -9.63
C PRO A 211 -7.59 -13.85 -8.84
N ARG A 212 -8.01 -12.72 -9.42
CA ARG A 212 -7.88 -11.39 -8.79
C ARG A 212 -8.47 -11.33 -7.37
N LEU A 213 -9.59 -12.01 -7.12
CA LEU A 213 -10.20 -12.07 -5.79
C LEU A 213 -9.30 -12.77 -4.77
N THR A 214 -8.68 -13.88 -5.16
CA THR A 214 -7.75 -14.63 -4.31
C THR A 214 -6.49 -13.82 -4.01
N PHE A 215 -5.99 -13.10 -5.02
CA PHE A 215 -4.88 -12.16 -4.83
C PHE A 215 -5.21 -11.05 -3.85
N TYR A 216 -6.42 -10.49 -3.92
CA TYR A 216 -6.92 -9.51 -2.96
C TYR A 216 -6.95 -10.07 -1.54
N GLU A 217 -7.48 -11.27 -1.34
CA GLU A 217 -7.53 -11.92 -0.02
C GLU A 217 -6.13 -12.09 0.57
N PHE A 218 -5.17 -12.59 -0.21
CA PHE A 218 -3.77 -12.67 0.24
C PHE A 218 -3.21 -11.32 0.67
N TYR A 219 -3.51 -10.25 -0.06
CA TYR A 219 -3.07 -8.91 0.29
C TYR A 219 -3.73 -8.35 1.55
N VAL A 220 -5.02 -8.64 1.77
CA VAL A 220 -5.71 -8.27 3.03
C VAL A 220 -4.99 -8.93 4.21
N PHE A 221 -4.71 -10.23 4.13
CA PHE A 221 -4.01 -10.94 5.20
C PHE A 221 -2.57 -10.45 5.38
N ALA A 222 -1.82 -10.22 4.29
CA ALA A 222 -0.44 -9.75 4.36
C ALA A 222 -0.34 -8.33 4.94
N LEU A 223 -1.24 -7.42 4.55
CA LEU A 223 -1.29 -6.07 5.10
C LEU A 223 -1.78 -6.08 6.56
N ALA A 224 -2.71 -6.96 6.90
CA ALA A 224 -3.15 -7.15 8.27
C ALA A 224 -1.95 -7.58 9.14
N ASP A 225 -1.27 -8.67 8.77
CA ASP A 225 -0.13 -9.20 9.50
C ASP A 225 1.00 -8.16 9.66
N LYS A 226 1.36 -7.47 8.56
CA LYS A 226 2.48 -6.54 8.55
C LYS A 226 2.18 -5.20 9.25
N TYR A 227 0.99 -4.65 9.07
CA TYR A 227 0.70 -3.27 9.45
C TYR A 227 -0.39 -3.11 10.53
N ILE A 228 -1.35 -4.03 10.66
CA ILE A 228 -2.46 -3.83 11.61
C ILE A 228 -1.98 -3.82 13.06
N ALA A 229 -0.99 -4.64 13.39
CA ALA A 229 -0.44 -4.70 14.73
C ALA A 229 0.27 -3.38 15.09
N SER A 230 1.14 -2.89 14.21
CA SER A 230 1.88 -1.64 14.46
C SER A 230 0.97 -0.41 14.46
N ILE A 231 0.11 -0.26 13.46
CA ILE A 231 -0.87 0.82 13.34
C ILE A 231 -1.89 0.78 14.49
N GLY A 232 -2.37 -0.40 14.84
CA GLY A 232 -3.31 -0.62 15.94
C GLY A 232 -2.70 -0.30 17.32
N VAL A 233 -1.46 -0.73 17.57
CA VAL A 233 -0.73 -0.39 18.80
C VAL A 233 -0.52 1.12 18.90
N MET A 234 -0.09 1.78 17.82
CA MET A 234 0.06 3.24 17.78
C MET A 234 -1.27 3.94 18.09
N TYR A 235 -2.37 3.46 17.52
CA TYR A 235 -3.69 4.02 17.76
C TYR A 235 -4.13 3.90 19.22
N ILE A 236 -4.00 2.71 19.81
CA ILE A 236 -4.34 2.44 21.21
C ILE A 236 -3.47 3.29 22.13
N ALA A 237 -2.15 3.35 21.89
CA ALA A 237 -1.23 4.18 22.67
C ALA A 237 -1.66 5.66 22.67
N GLY A 238 -2.06 6.20 21.52
CA GLY A 238 -2.58 7.56 21.39
C GLY A 238 -3.85 7.79 22.21
N ILE A 239 -4.82 6.86 22.17
CA ILE A 239 -6.04 6.96 22.98
C ILE A 239 -5.71 6.92 24.48
N VAL A 240 -4.85 5.99 24.91
CA VAL A 240 -4.47 5.82 26.31
C VAL A 240 -3.77 7.07 26.84
N ALA A 241 -2.80 7.61 26.09
CA ALA A 241 -2.12 8.85 26.45
C ALA A 241 -3.13 10.00 26.62
N ALA A 242 -4.04 10.18 25.67
CA ALA A 242 -5.08 11.20 25.74
C ALA A 242 -6.01 11.05 26.95
N TYR A 243 -6.35 9.82 27.33
CA TYR A 243 -7.16 9.54 28.51
C TYR A 243 -6.45 9.98 29.81
N PHE A 244 -5.17 9.63 29.96
CA PHE A 244 -4.39 10.02 31.14
C PHE A 244 -4.17 11.53 31.24
N PHE A 245 -3.87 12.21 30.13
CA PHE A 245 -3.74 13.67 30.11
C PHE A 245 -5.05 14.37 30.49
N SER A 246 -6.18 13.87 30.00
CA SER A 246 -7.50 14.42 30.36
C SER A 246 -7.80 14.25 31.86
N LYS A 247 -7.40 13.14 32.48
CA LYS A 247 -7.65 12.86 33.90
C LYS A 247 -6.77 13.71 34.82
N LYS A 248 -5.50 13.92 34.45
CA LYS A 248 -4.56 14.78 35.22
C LYS A 248 -5.02 16.23 35.28
N ASN A 249 -5.58 16.76 34.20
CA ASN A 249 -6.14 18.12 34.16
C ASN A 249 -7.43 18.30 34.99
N LEU A 250 -8.12 17.21 35.32
CA LEU A 250 -9.30 17.21 36.20
C LEU A 250 -8.93 17.06 37.68
N ALA A 251 -7.78 16.44 37.99
CA ALA A 251 -7.30 16.25 39.36
C ALA A 251 -6.49 17.44 39.90
N GLY A 252 -6.14 18.41 39.04
CA GLY A 252 -5.45 19.66 39.40
C GLY A 252 -6.39 20.87 39.52
N LYS A 253 -7.71 20.65 39.51
CA LYS A 253 -8.75 21.61 39.87
C LYS A 253 -9.44 21.11 41.13
#